data_AF-A3MZK9-F1
#
_entry.id   AF-A3MZK9-F1
#
_cell.length_a   1.000
_cell.length_b   1.000
_cell.length_c   1.000
_cell.angle_alpha   90.00
_cell.angle_beta   90.00
_cell.angle_gamma   90.00
#
_symmetry.space_group_name_H-M   'P 1'
#
loop_
_entity.id
_entity.type
_entity.pdbx_description
1 polymer ?
#
loop_
_entity_poly.entity_id
_entity_poly.type
_entity_poly.pdbx_seq_one_letter_code
_entity_poly.pdbx_strand_id
1 'polypeptide(L)' 'MRLAGVLGNLSKLIIFRNGIYNINEVYSNFYEIVYFLNKLAINKEINLESCLSLAWQEIKDRKGRMIDGVFVKEEDL' A
#
# COMPACT_ATOMS: atom_id res chain seq x y z
N MET A 1 13.76 11.26 1.13
CA MET A 1 12.95 10.04 0.96
C MET A 1 11.48 10.44 0.85
N ARG A 2 10.90 10.47 -0.36
CA ARG A 2 9.59 11.10 -0.62
C ARG A 2 8.38 10.20 -0.31
N LEU A 3 8.50 8.87 -0.47
CA LEU A 3 7.40 7.92 -0.26
C LEU A 3 6.81 7.95 1.17
N ALA A 4 7.66 8.03 2.19
CA ALA A 4 7.20 8.11 3.60
C ALA A 4 6.33 9.34 3.85
N GLY A 5 6.62 10.47 3.19
CA GLY A 5 5.81 11.69 3.28
C GLY A 5 4.42 11.52 2.67
N VAL A 6 4.34 10.89 1.50
CA VAL A 6 3.06 10.61 0.81
C VAL A 6 2.18 9.68 1.65
N LEU A 7 2.77 8.63 2.23
CA LEU A 7 2.03 7.72 3.12
C LEU A 7 1.50 8.43 4.37
N GLY A 8 2.28 9.35 4.95
CA GLY A 8 1.84 10.18 6.07
C GLY A 8 0.68 11.11 5.69
N ASN A 9 0.70 11.70 4.49
CA ASN A 9 -0.39 12.54 3.99
C ASN A 9 -1.66 11.72 3.76
N LEU A 10 -1.55 10.56 3.11
CA LEU A 10 -2.68 9.66 2.90
C LEU A 10 -3.29 9.18 4.24
N SER A 11 -2.45 8.85 5.22
CA SER A 11 -2.90 8.47 6.57
C SER A 11 -3.70 9.59 7.24
N LYS A 12 -3.24 10.84 7.16
CA LYS A 12 -3.98 12.00 7.69
C LYS A 12 -5.34 12.16 7.00
N LEU A 13 -5.40 12.02 5.67
CA LEU A 13 -6.65 12.12 4.91
C LEU A 13 -7.67 11.06 5.32
N ILE A 14 -7.21 9.84 5.62
CA ILE A 14 -8.09 8.72 5.99
C ILE A 14 -8.54 8.80 7.46
N ILE A 15 -7.64 9.18 8.39
CA ILE A 15 -7.91 9.20 9.83
C ILE A 15 -8.71 10.44 10.25
N PHE A 16 -8.34 11.63 9.77
CA PHE A 16 -9.03 12.88 10.14
C PHE A 16 -10.23 13.13 9.23
N ARG A 17 -11.25 12.27 9.39
CA ARG A 17 -12.47 12.23 8.58
C ARG A 17 -13.42 13.40 8.91
N ASN A 18 -13.03 14.63 8.60
CA ASN A 18 -13.82 15.85 8.85
C ASN A 18 -14.75 16.28 7.68
N GLY A 19 -15.19 15.33 6.86
CA GLY A 19 -16.37 15.52 6.00
C GLY A 19 -16.18 16.24 4.67
N ILE A 20 -14.98 16.75 4.34
CA ILE A 20 -14.67 17.28 3.00
C ILE A 20 -13.30 16.78 2.60
N TYR A 21 -13.26 15.66 1.86
CA TYR A 21 -12.04 15.25 1.15
C TYR A 21 -12.21 15.60 -0.32
N ASN A 22 -11.18 16.19 -0.91
CA ASN A 22 -11.11 16.28 -2.36
C ASN A 22 -10.65 14.90 -2.85
N ILE A 23 -11.52 14.17 -3.56
CA ILE A 23 -11.18 12.87 -4.15
C ILE A 23 -9.89 12.95 -5.00
N ASN A 24 -9.59 14.12 -5.58
CA ASN A 24 -8.37 14.36 -6.32
C ASN A 24 -7.10 14.29 -5.44
N GLU A 25 -7.17 14.66 -4.15
CA GLU A 25 -6.02 14.52 -3.25
C GLU A 25 -5.72 13.05 -2.95
N VAL A 26 -6.76 12.23 -2.75
CA VAL A 26 -6.60 10.79 -2.59
C VAL A 26 -5.96 10.19 -3.85
N TYR A 27 -6.49 10.51 -5.03
CA TYR A 27 -5.92 10.05 -6.30
C TYR A 27 -4.47 10.52 -6.51
N SER A 28 -4.15 11.77 -6.16
CA SER A 28 -2.78 12.30 -6.26
C SER A 28 -1.82 11.53 -5.35
N ASN A 29 -2.20 11.24 -4.11
CA ASN A 29 -1.38 10.45 -3.21
C ASN A 29 -1.18 9.02 -3.72
N PHE A 30 -2.21 8.37 -4.23
CA PHE A 30 -2.10 7.04 -4.86
C PHE A 30 -1.16 7.06 -6.07
N TYR A 31 -1.30 8.06 -6.94
CA TYR A 31 -0.42 8.26 -8.09
C TYR A 31 1.04 8.41 -7.65
N GLU A 32 1.30 9.25 -6.64
CA GLU A 32 2.66 9.45 -6.11
C GLU A 32 3.26 8.17 -5.50
N ILE A 33 2.46 7.37 -4.79
CA ILE A 33 2.90 6.07 -4.27
C ILE A 33 3.36 5.17 -5.41
N VAL A 34 2.53 4.98 -6.44
CA VAL A 34 2.85 4.14 -7.61
C VAL A 34 4.07 4.68 -8.35
N TYR A 35 4.18 6.00 -8.51
CA TYR A 35 5.33 6.65 -9.12
C TYR A 35 6.63 6.32 -8.37
N PHE A 36 6.65 6.44 -7.03
CA PHE A 36 7.85 6.14 -6.25
C PHE A 36 8.18 4.64 -6.24
N LEU A 37 7.18 3.75 -6.24
CA LEU A 37 7.39 2.31 -6.39
C LEU A 37 8.02 2.00 -7.76
N ASN A 38 7.55 2.63 -8.83
CA ASN A 38 8.12 2.45 -10.17
C ASN A 38 9.56 2.98 -10.24
N LYS A 39 9.84 4.15 -9.66
CA LYS A 39 11.20 4.68 -9.56
C LYS A 39 12.13 3.77 -8.77
N LEU A 40 11.64 3.17 -7.69
CA LEU A 40 12.42 2.20 -6.91
C LEU A 40 12.75 0.96 -7.75
N ALA A 41 11.77 0.43 -8.49
CA ALA A 41 11.95 -0.72 -9.38
C ALA A 41 12.99 -0.43 -10.47
N ILE A 42 12.88 0.73 -11.15
CA ILE A 42 13.86 1.17 -12.16
C ILE A 42 15.26 1.29 -11.55
N ASN A 43 15.41 1.90 -10.37
CA ASN A 43 16.70 2.05 -9.69
C ASN A 43 17.32 0.71 -9.24
N LYS A 44 16.51 -0.34 -9.17
CA LYS A 44 16.95 -1.70 -8.86
C LYS A 44 17.05 -2.58 -10.09
N GLU A 45 16.85 -2.02 -11.28
CA GLU A 45 16.87 -2.74 -12.56
C GLU A 45 15.87 -3.91 -12.58
N ILE A 46 14.72 -3.73 -11.91
CA ILE A 46 13.63 -4.71 -11.87
C ILE A 46 12.34 -4.11 -12.44
N ASN A 47 11.44 -4.97 -12.90
CA ASN A 47 10.15 -4.58 -13.42
C ASN A 47 9.09 -4.51 -12.29
N LEU A 48 8.40 -3.36 -12.16
CA LEU A 48 7.39 -3.16 -11.12
C LEU A 48 6.21 -4.15 -11.22
N GLU A 49 5.74 -4.44 -12.43
CA GLU A 49 4.65 -5.39 -12.66
C GLU A 49 5.03 -6.80 -12.23
N SER A 50 6.28 -7.23 -12.48
CA SER A 50 6.82 -8.47 -11.95
C SER A 50 6.84 -8.47 -10.42
N CYS A 51 7.27 -7.38 -9.77
CA CYS A 51 7.25 -7.28 -8.31
C CYS A 51 5.84 -7.39 -7.73
N LEU A 52 4.86 -6.69 -8.32
CA LEU A 52 3.47 -6.73 -7.90
C LEU A 52 2.86 -8.11 -8.15
N SER A 53 3.18 -8.75 -9.27
CA SER A 53 2.74 -10.10 -9.59
C SER A 53 3.26 -11.12 -8.59
N LEU A 54 4.55 -11.07 -8.26
CA LEU A 54 5.16 -11.94 -7.25
C LEU A 54 4.51 -11.73 -5.87
N ALA A 55 4.35 -10.48 -5.45
CA ALA A 55 3.70 -10.15 -4.19
C ALA A 55 2.24 -10.64 -4.14
N TRP A 56 1.49 -10.50 -5.24
CA TRP A 56 0.13 -11.02 -5.34
C TRP A 56 0.10 -12.55 -5.24
N GLN A 57 0.94 -13.26 -5.99
CA GLN A 57 0.99 -14.73 -5.95
C GLN A 57 1.30 -15.27 -4.54
N GLU A 58 2.12 -14.55 -3.79
CA GLU A 58 2.49 -14.87 -2.40
C GLU A 58 1.33 -14.68 -1.40
N ILE A 59 0.40 -13.76 -1.67
CA ILE A 59 -0.68 -13.42 -0.72
C ILE A 59 -2.08 -13.85 -1.15
N LYS A 60 -2.29 -14.22 -2.42
CA LYS A 60 -3.63 -14.45 -3.00
C LYS A 60 -4.43 -15.55 -2.31
N ASP A 61 -3.76 -16.57 -1.78
CA ASP A 61 -4.39 -17.73 -1.13
C ASP A 61 -4.28 -17.66 0.39
N ARG A 62 -3.76 -16.56 0.95
CA ARG A 62 -3.62 -16.40 2.40
C ARG A 62 -5.00 -16.34 3.04
N LYS A 63 -5.24 -17.30 3.94
CA LYS A 63 -6.40 -17.35 4.82
C LYS A 63 -5.97 -17.05 6.25
N GLY A 64 -6.90 -16.57 7.04
CA GLY A 64 -6.65 -16.21 8.43
C GLY A 64 -7.90 -15.64 9.09
N ARG A 65 -7.75 -15.30 10.37
CA ARG A 65 -8.83 -14.71 11.17
C ARG A 65 -8.27 -13.64 12.09
N MET A 66 -9.14 -12.73 12.50
CA MET A 66 -8.82 -11.76 13.53
C MET A 66 -8.83 -12.44 14.91
N ILE A 67 -7.72 -12.37 15.64
CA ILE A 67 -7.60 -12.77 17.05
C ILE A 67 -7.06 -11.57 17.81
N ASP A 68 -7.80 -11.10 18.83
CA ASP A 68 -7.41 -9.96 19.67
C ASP A 68 -6.99 -8.70 18.88
N GLY A 69 -7.65 -8.45 17.74
CA GLY A 69 -7.38 -7.29 16.88
C GLY A 69 -6.18 -7.45 15.94
N VAL A 70 -5.53 -8.61 15.92
CA VAL A 70 -4.44 -8.95 14.99
C VAL A 70 -4.94 -9.97 13.98
N PHE A 71 -4.66 -9.75 12.70
CA PHE A 71 -4.90 -10.77 11.67
C PHE A 71 -3.85 -11.87 11.82
N VAL A 72 -4.29 -13.09 12.15
CA VAL A 72 -3.43 -14.27 12.27
C VAL A 72 -3.70 -15.20 11.10
N LYS A 73 -2.64 -15.63 10.41
CA LYS A 73 -2.76 -16.55 9.28
C LYS A 73 -3.15 -17.94 9.75
N GLU A 74 -3.85 -18.68 8.90
CA GLU A 74 -4.28 -20.06 9.20
C GLU A 74 -3.10 -21.03 9.41
N GLU A 75 -1.98 -20.82 8.72
CA GLU A 75 -0.73 -21.59 8.92
C GLU A 75 -0.03 -21.32 10.26
N ASP A 76 -0.35 -20.19 10.91
CA ASP A 76 0.22 -19.73 12.17
C ASP A 76 -0.75 -20.00 13.37
N LEU A 77 -1.90 -20.65 13.14
CA LEU A 77 -2.90 -21.04 14.15
C LEU A 77 -2.61 -22.43 14.75
#